data_AF-A0A9D9N1U5-F1
#
_entry.id   AF-A0A9D9N1U5-F1
#
_cell.length_a   1.000
_cell.length_b   1.000
_cell.length_c   1.000
_cell.angle_alpha   90.00
_cell.angle_beta   90.00
_cell.angle_gamma   90.00
#
_symmetry.space_group_name_H-M   'P 1'
#
loop_
_entity.id
_entity.type
_entity.pdbx_description
1 polymer ?
#
loop_
_entity_poly.entity_id
_entity_poly.type
_entity_poly.pdbx_seq_one_letter_code
_entity_poly.pdbx_strand_id
1 'polypeptide(L)'
;MNVIRQIMFFYDYVRPVLDVLILAYILYKVFDILVKNQALQLLKGGAILLSMYGLALFFKLNTVVWIFNIMGPGLIIGIAIVFQQELRKIFFKIGQGNWMQIASKTKIASIESVITASEILSEKRRGMLLVFSRKSSLKEFVDSGTKLSADISSSLIVTIFGHDTPLHDGAVIVSGDKIVAAGCFL
;
A
#
# COMPACT_ATOMS: atom_id res chain seq x y z
N MET A 1 28.15 -53.26 -15.62
CA MET A 1 28.39 -51.94 -16.24
C MET A 1 27.20 -51.33 -16.98
N ASN A 2 26.13 -52.08 -17.31
CA ASN A 2 24.98 -51.54 -18.08
C ASN A 2 23.95 -50.78 -17.24
N VAL A 3 23.74 -51.15 -15.96
CA VAL A 3 22.72 -50.54 -15.09
C VAL A 3 23.07 -49.10 -14.70
N ILE A 4 24.34 -48.82 -14.41
CA ILE A 4 24.82 -47.47 -14.05
C ILE A 4 24.69 -46.52 -15.24
N ARG A 5 24.92 -47.01 -16.46
CA ARG A 5 24.77 -46.22 -17.69
C ARG A 5 23.29 -45.93 -17.99
N GLN A 6 22.38 -46.85 -17.70
CA GLN A 6 20.93 -46.64 -17.81
C GLN A 6 20.39 -45.62 -16.81
N ILE A 7 20.88 -45.65 -15.56
CA ILE A 7 20.51 -44.68 -14.52
C ILE A 7 21.02 -43.28 -14.87
N MET A 8 22.24 -43.16 -15.40
CA MET A 8 22.77 -41.87 -15.88
C MET A 8 21.99 -41.34 -17.10
N PHE A 9 21.60 -42.20 -18.04
CA PHE A 9 20.80 -41.79 -19.20
C PHE A 9 19.41 -41.30 -18.80
N PHE A 10 18.76 -41.96 -17.83
CA PHE A 10 17.47 -41.53 -17.31
C PHE A 10 17.60 -40.20 -16.56
N TYR A 11 18.68 -40.01 -15.80
CA TYR A 11 18.97 -38.76 -15.11
C TYR A 11 19.24 -37.61 -16.08
N ASP A 12 19.94 -37.85 -17.20
CA ASP A 12 20.27 -36.82 -18.19
C ASP A 12 19.08 -36.40 -19.06
N TYR A 13 18.06 -37.25 -19.26
CA TYR A 13 16.89 -36.92 -20.08
C TYR A 13 15.67 -36.49 -19.26
N VAL A 14 15.44 -37.07 -18.09
CA VAL A 14 14.28 -36.72 -17.24
C VAL A 14 14.50 -35.42 -16.50
N ARG A 15 15.75 -35.11 -16.13
CA ARG A 15 16.08 -33.87 -15.41
C ARG A 15 15.83 -32.61 -16.24
N PRO A 16 16.22 -32.50 -17.53
CA PRO A 16 15.88 -31.35 -18.36
C PRO A 16 14.39 -31.17 -18.60
N VAL A 17 13.64 -32.27 -18.75
CA VAL A 17 12.18 -32.21 -18.93
C VAL A 17 11.50 -31.68 -17.66
N LEU A 18 11.92 -32.18 -16.49
CA LEU A 18 11.48 -31.63 -15.20
C LEU A 18 11.88 -30.17 -15.02
N ASP A 19 13.09 -29.79 -15.46
CA ASP A 19 13.61 -28.42 -15.33
C ASP A 19 12.78 -27.44 -16.16
N VAL A 20 12.45 -27.79 -17.42
CA VAL A 20 11.60 -26.98 -18.30
C VAL A 20 10.17 -26.88 -17.76
N LEU A 21 9.60 -27.97 -17.23
CA LEU A 21 8.26 -27.96 -16.63
C LEU A 21 8.19 -27.09 -15.38
N ILE A 22 9.20 -27.18 -14.51
CA ILE A 22 9.30 -26.36 -13.30
C ILE A 22 9.49 -24.89 -13.68
N LEU A 23 10.37 -24.59 -14.64
CA LEU A 23 10.59 -23.24 -15.14
C LEU A 23 9.32 -22.65 -15.76
N ALA A 24 8.61 -23.41 -16.59
CA ALA A 24 7.36 -22.98 -17.21
C ALA A 24 6.27 -22.71 -16.16
N TYR A 25 6.15 -23.55 -15.14
CA TYR A 25 5.21 -23.34 -14.03
C TYR A 25 5.55 -22.10 -13.21
N ILE A 26 6.83 -21.87 -12.93
CA ILE A 26 7.31 -20.66 -12.25
C ILE A 26 6.96 -19.43 -13.11
N LEU A 27 7.31 -19.41 -14.40
CA LEU A 27 7.00 -18.29 -15.31
C LEU A 27 5.50 -18.00 -15.40
N TYR A 28 4.64 -19.03 -15.47
CA TYR A 28 3.19 -18.86 -15.45
C TYR A 28 2.69 -18.23 -14.14
N LYS A 29 3.20 -18.68 -12.99
CA LYS A 29 2.84 -18.09 -11.69
C LYS A 29 3.35 -16.67 -11.52
N VAL A 30 4.51 -16.36 -12.08
CA VAL A 30 5.01 -14.99 -12.21
C VAL A 30 4.03 -14.15 -13.03
N PHE A 31 3.59 -14.63 -14.19
CA PHE A 31 2.64 -13.93 -15.05
C PHE A 31 1.30 -13.64 -14.36
N ASP A 32 0.71 -14.63 -13.70
CA ASP A 32 -0.56 -14.51 -12.95
C ASP A 32 -0.49 -13.43 -11.84
N ILE A 33 0.69 -13.30 -11.24
CA ILE A 33 0.99 -12.32 -10.20
C ILE A 33 1.20 -10.91 -10.75
N LEU A 34 1.75 -10.77 -11.96
CA LEU A 34 1.94 -9.49 -12.63
C LEU A 34 0.59 -8.80 -12.94
N VAL A 35 -0.53 -9.51 -12.85
CA VAL A 35 -1.85 -8.97 -13.17
C VAL A 35 -2.50 -8.22 -11.98
N LYS A 36 -1.94 -8.24 -10.75
CA LYS A 36 -2.53 -7.55 -9.58
C LYS A 36 -1.53 -6.76 -8.69
N ASN A 37 -1.90 -5.51 -8.41
CA ASN A 37 -1.28 -4.51 -7.51
C ASN A 37 0.16 -4.08 -7.85
N GLN A 38 0.31 -2.82 -8.30
CA GLN A 38 1.57 -2.23 -8.80
C GLN A 38 2.76 -2.36 -7.83
N ALA A 39 2.56 -2.19 -6.52
CA ALA A 39 3.64 -2.29 -5.53
C ALA A 39 4.07 -3.75 -5.23
N LEU A 40 3.12 -4.68 -5.15
CA LEU A 40 3.39 -6.11 -4.95
C LEU A 40 4.04 -6.74 -6.19
N GLN A 41 3.71 -6.23 -7.36
CA GLN A 41 4.24 -6.67 -8.65
C GLN A 41 5.75 -6.40 -8.78
N LEU A 42 6.21 -5.19 -8.43
CA LEU A 42 7.63 -4.85 -8.47
C LEU A 42 8.44 -5.65 -7.44
N LEU A 43 7.88 -5.85 -6.24
CA LEU A 43 8.54 -6.58 -5.16
C LEU A 43 8.70 -8.07 -5.50
N LYS A 44 7.66 -8.67 -6.10
CA LYS A 44 7.74 -10.05 -6.61
C LYS A 44 8.67 -10.16 -7.81
N GLY A 45 8.65 -9.20 -8.74
CA GLY A 45 9.61 -9.11 -9.85
C GLY A 45 11.06 -9.10 -9.38
N GLY A 46 11.38 -8.26 -8.37
CA GLY A 46 12.69 -8.22 -7.74
C GLY A 46 13.07 -9.54 -7.06
N ALA A 47 12.14 -10.17 -6.34
CA ALA A 47 12.37 -11.46 -5.68
C ALA A 47 12.66 -12.59 -6.69
N ILE A 48 11.98 -12.60 -7.84
CA ILE A 48 12.22 -13.56 -8.92
C ILE A 48 13.59 -13.36 -9.53
N LEU A 49 13.97 -12.11 -9.84
CA LEU A 49 15.31 -11.80 -10.38
C LEU A 49 16.42 -12.24 -9.41
N LEU A 50 16.25 -11.99 -8.11
CA LEU A 50 17.18 -12.44 -7.07
C LEU A 50 17.24 -13.97 -6.97
N SER A 51 16.09 -14.64 -6.99
CA SER A 51 16.02 -16.10 -6.96
C SER A 51 16.68 -16.72 -8.19
N MET A 52 16.45 -16.14 -9.37
CA MET A 52 17.04 -16.59 -10.63
C MET A 52 18.56 -16.41 -10.64
N TYR A 53 19.07 -15.30 -10.08
CA TYR A 53 20.50 -15.10 -9.88
C TYR A 53 21.09 -16.10 -8.88
N GLY A 54 20.40 -16.35 -7.76
CA GLY A 54 20.82 -17.34 -6.76
C GLY A 54 20.87 -18.78 -7.31
N LEU A 55 19.86 -19.16 -8.10
CA LEU A 55 19.84 -20.45 -8.80
C LEU A 55 20.95 -20.52 -9.85
N ALA A 56 21.21 -19.44 -10.60
CA ALA A 56 22.30 -19.39 -11.57
C ALA A 56 23.67 -19.58 -10.91
N LEU A 57 23.88 -19.03 -9.70
CA LEU A 57 25.09 -19.29 -8.90
C LEU A 57 25.15 -20.74 -8.42
N PHE A 58 24.04 -21.29 -7.91
CA PHE A 58 23.99 -22.66 -7.38
C PHE A 58 24.27 -23.72 -8.48
N PHE A 59 23.69 -23.53 -9.66
CA PHE A 59 23.88 -24.41 -10.82
C PHE A 59 25.12 -24.06 -11.67
N LYS A 60 25.90 -23.04 -11.28
CA LYS A 60 27.11 -22.58 -12.00
C LYS A 60 26.85 -22.17 -13.46
N LEU A 61 25.74 -21.47 -13.71
CA LEU A 61 25.38 -20.96 -15.03
C LEU A 61 26.16 -19.67 -15.37
N ASN A 62 27.40 -19.84 -15.83
CA ASN A 62 28.34 -18.73 -16.06
C ASN A 62 27.80 -17.63 -17.00
N THR A 63 27.09 -18.00 -18.07
CA THR A 63 26.52 -17.01 -19.03
C THR A 63 25.42 -16.16 -18.39
N VAL A 64 24.54 -16.78 -17.59
CA VAL A 64 23.46 -16.06 -16.91
C VAL A 64 24.04 -15.12 -15.86
N VAL A 65 24.99 -15.60 -15.06
CA VAL A 65 25.71 -14.78 -14.08
C VAL A 65 26.43 -13.60 -14.75
N TRP A 66 27.05 -13.82 -15.91
CA TRP A 66 27.70 -12.76 -16.69
C TRP A 66 26.72 -11.67 -17.15
N ILE A 67 25.55 -12.05 -17.68
CA ILE A 67 24.49 -11.10 -18.07
C ILE A 67 24.03 -10.30 -16.84
N PHE A 68 23.76 -10.96 -15.72
CA PHE A 68 23.34 -10.30 -14.48
C PHE A 68 24.40 -9.33 -13.94
N ASN A 69 25.69 -9.63 -14.07
CA ASN A 69 26.76 -8.74 -13.63
C ASN A 69 26.88 -7.49 -14.51
N ILE A 70 26.65 -7.60 -15.82
CA ILE A 70 26.63 -6.45 -16.74
C ILE A 70 25.40 -5.58 -16.51
N MET A 71 24.22 -6.21 -16.36
CA MET A 71 22.95 -5.50 -16.21
C MET A 71 22.69 -5.02 -14.78
N GLY A 72 23.32 -5.63 -13.78
CA GLY A 72 23.09 -5.40 -12.36
C GLY A 72 23.16 -3.93 -11.94
N PRO A 73 24.22 -3.19 -12.28
CA PRO A 73 24.34 -1.78 -11.94
C PRO A 73 23.18 -0.93 -12.50
N GLY A 74 22.82 -1.16 -13.77
CA GLY A 74 21.71 -0.44 -14.43
C GLY A 74 20.34 -0.78 -13.82
N LEU A 75 20.12 -2.05 -13.46
CA LEU A 75 18.91 -2.49 -12.78
C LEU A 75 18.78 -1.85 -11.39
N ILE A 76 19.87 -1.80 -10.62
CA ILE A 76 19.87 -1.17 -9.28
C ILE A 76 19.54 0.32 -9.39
N ILE A 77 20.19 1.04 -10.32
CA ILE A 77 19.95 2.47 -10.52
C ILE A 77 18.51 2.71 -11.01
N GLY A 78 18.03 1.93 -11.97
CA GLY A 78 16.67 2.04 -12.50
C GLY A 78 15.62 1.79 -11.42
N ILE A 79 15.79 0.75 -10.61
CA ILE A 79 14.94 0.48 -9.44
C ILE A 79 15.00 1.66 -8.47
N ALA A 80 16.18 2.18 -8.14
CA ALA A 80 16.31 3.29 -7.19
C ALA A 80 15.56 4.55 -7.65
N ILE A 81 15.62 4.88 -8.95
CA ILE A 81 14.90 6.02 -9.54
C ILE A 81 13.39 5.81 -9.50
N VAL A 82 12.91 4.63 -9.91
CA VAL A 82 11.48 4.32 -9.91
C VAL A 82 10.91 4.32 -8.49
N PHE A 83 11.63 3.73 -7.54
CA PHE A 83 11.22 3.62 -6.14
C PHE A 83 11.55 4.86 -5.29
N GLN A 84 12.13 5.90 -5.89
CA GLN A 84 12.54 7.11 -5.17
C GLN A 84 11.34 7.75 -4.45
N GLN A 85 10.17 7.75 -5.08
CA GLN A 85 8.95 8.38 -4.56
C GLN A 85 8.38 7.63 -3.34
N GLU A 86 8.45 6.31 -3.34
CA GLU A 86 7.96 5.43 -2.27
C GLU A 86 8.88 5.48 -1.06
N LEU A 87 10.21 5.40 -1.28
CA LEU A 87 11.18 5.54 -0.21
C LEU A 87 11.01 6.87 0.50
N ARG A 88 10.87 7.97 -0.26
CA ARG A 88 10.57 9.30 0.31
C ARG A 88 9.34 9.29 1.20
N LYS A 89 8.23 8.67 0.75
CA LYS A 89 6.99 8.55 1.54
C LYS A 89 7.19 7.74 2.83
N ILE A 90 7.97 6.66 2.78
CA ILE A 90 8.28 5.83 3.97
C ILE A 90 9.11 6.63 4.98
N PHE A 91 10.17 7.31 4.54
CA PHE A 91 10.97 8.19 5.41
C PHE A 91 10.13 9.32 6.00
N PHE A 92 9.23 9.89 5.21
CA PHE A 92 8.28 10.90 5.67
C PHE A 92 7.37 10.35 6.78
N LYS A 93 6.88 9.11 6.63
CA LYS A 93 6.06 8.45 7.67
C LYS A 93 6.85 8.12 8.93
N ILE A 94 8.11 7.68 8.80
CA ILE A 94 9.00 7.38 9.93
C ILE A 94 9.33 8.66 10.72
N GLY A 95 9.60 9.77 10.02
CA GLY A 95 9.92 11.06 10.65
C GLY A 95 8.75 11.75 11.34
N GLN A 96 7.51 11.31 11.13
CA GLN A 96 6.32 11.97 11.67
C GLN A 96 5.82 11.44 13.03
N GLY A 97 6.51 10.50 13.67
CA GLY A 97 6.26 10.12 15.07
C GLY A 97 4.90 9.45 15.40
N ASN A 98 3.98 9.31 14.44
CA ASN A 98 2.62 8.84 14.68
C ASN A 98 2.45 7.30 14.68
N TRP A 99 3.49 6.52 14.95
CA TRP A 99 3.39 5.04 15.06
C TRP A 99 2.54 4.56 16.25
N MET A 100 2.14 5.46 17.14
CA MET A 100 1.39 5.16 18.36
C MET A 100 -0.07 5.67 18.36
N GLN A 101 -0.69 5.91 17.20
CA GLN A 101 -2.15 6.10 17.18
C GLN A 101 -2.84 4.74 17.21
N ILE A 102 -2.85 4.18 18.44
CA ILE A 102 -3.74 3.10 18.86
C ILE A 102 -5.12 3.43 18.32
N ALA A 103 -5.68 2.52 17.54
CA ALA A 103 -7.05 2.58 17.06
C ALA A 103 -7.97 2.80 18.26
N SER A 104 -8.34 4.05 18.52
CA SER A 104 -9.26 4.35 19.61
C SER A 104 -10.57 3.72 19.19
N LYS A 105 -11.09 2.84 20.05
CA LYS A 105 -12.46 2.35 19.94
C LYS A 105 -13.33 3.59 19.84
N THR A 106 -13.87 3.87 18.66
CA THR A 106 -14.87 4.92 18.44
C THR A 106 -15.95 4.72 19.50
N LYS A 107 -15.97 5.57 20.51
CA LYS A 107 -16.96 5.48 21.59
C LYS A 107 -18.34 5.66 20.95
N ILE A 108 -19.30 4.86 21.39
CA ILE A 108 -20.69 4.87 20.91
C ILE A 108 -21.30 6.29 20.96
N ALA A 109 -20.89 7.12 21.93
CA ALA A 109 -21.28 8.52 22.06
C ALA A 109 -20.95 9.42 20.84
N SER A 110 -19.90 9.08 20.08
CA SER A 110 -19.52 9.83 18.88
C SER A 110 -20.49 9.62 17.71
N ILE A 111 -21.19 8.48 17.65
CA ILE A 111 -22.13 8.16 16.56
C ILE A 111 -23.45 8.88 16.78
N GLU A 112 -23.97 8.87 18.01
CA GLU A 112 -25.24 9.52 18.34
C GLU A 112 -25.19 11.02 18.03
N SER A 113 -24.09 11.69 18.39
CA SER A 113 -23.86 13.11 18.05
C SER A 113 -23.88 13.39 16.55
N VAL A 114 -23.34 12.47 15.74
CA VAL A 114 -23.32 12.59 14.28
C VAL A 114 -24.71 12.37 13.69
N ILE A 115 -25.47 11.41 14.20
CA ILE A 115 -26.86 11.16 13.80
C ILE A 115 -27.72 12.38 14.09
N THR A 116 -27.68 12.90 15.32
CA THR A 116 -28.42 14.11 15.71
C THR A 116 -28.05 15.32 14.85
N ALA A 117 -26.75 15.53 14.56
CA ALA A 117 -26.34 16.61 13.66
C ALA A 117 -26.86 16.42 12.23
N SER A 118 -26.87 15.17 11.75
CA SER A 118 -27.37 14.82 10.40
C SER A 118 -28.86 15.08 10.28
N GLU A 119 -29.65 14.75 11.30
CA GLU A 119 -31.09 15.04 11.36
C GLU A 119 -31.36 16.55 11.33
N ILE A 120 -30.69 17.32 12.20
CA ILE A 120 -30.84 18.78 12.26
C ILE A 120 -30.47 19.46 10.93
N LEU A 121 -29.40 19.01 10.27
CA LEU A 121 -28.97 19.56 8.99
C LEU A 121 -29.90 19.13 7.84
N SER A 122 -30.41 17.90 7.87
CA SER A 122 -31.40 17.39 6.91
C SER A 122 -32.70 18.19 6.96
N GLU A 123 -33.23 18.46 8.16
CA GLU A 123 -34.40 19.33 8.36
C GLU A 123 -34.19 20.73 7.78
N LYS A 124 -32.97 21.25 7.90
CA LYS A 124 -32.56 22.55 7.33
C LYS A 124 -32.15 22.48 5.85
N ARG A 125 -32.26 21.31 5.22
CA ARG A 125 -31.82 21.03 3.84
C ARG A 125 -30.36 21.43 3.57
N ARG A 126 -29.47 21.12 4.50
CA ARG A 126 -28.04 21.42 4.43
C ARG A 126 -27.22 20.16 4.26
N GLY A 127 -26.29 20.22 3.31
CA GLY A 127 -25.33 19.15 3.08
C GLY A 127 -24.27 19.08 4.16
N MET A 128 -23.75 17.88 4.35
CA MET A 128 -22.65 17.57 5.27
C MET A 128 -21.76 16.54 4.61
N LEU A 129 -20.45 16.69 4.80
CA LEU A 129 -19.47 15.68 4.41
C LEU A 129 -18.54 15.33 5.57
N LEU A 130 -18.78 14.18 6.19
CA LEU A 130 -17.95 13.65 7.27
C LEU A 130 -17.14 12.44 6.79
N VAL A 131 -15.84 12.44 7.03
CA VAL A 131 -14.91 11.35 6.66
C VAL A 131 -14.31 10.74 7.91
N PHE A 132 -14.55 9.44 8.11
CA PHE A 132 -13.98 8.68 9.23
C PHE A 132 -12.69 7.98 8.82
N SER A 133 -11.57 8.41 9.40
CA SER A 133 -10.28 7.76 9.25
C SER A 133 -10.33 6.33 9.80
N ARG A 134 -9.81 5.37 9.03
CA ARG A 134 -9.69 3.96 9.42
C ARG A 134 -8.22 3.56 9.53
N LYS A 135 -7.75 2.64 8.69
CA LYS A 135 -6.36 2.15 8.68
C LYS A 135 -5.43 3.03 7.84
N SER A 136 -5.98 3.69 6.83
CA SER A 136 -5.21 4.60 5.96
C SER A 136 -5.13 5.97 6.60
N SER A 137 -3.92 6.53 6.66
CA SER A 137 -3.72 7.91 7.10
C SER A 137 -4.32 8.88 6.08
N LEU A 138 -5.12 9.84 6.56
CA LEU A 138 -5.72 10.92 5.77
C LEU A 138 -4.94 12.24 5.92
N LYS A 139 -3.67 12.17 6.33
CA LYS A 139 -2.89 13.37 6.71
C LYS A 139 -2.77 14.40 5.60
N GLU A 140 -2.61 13.97 4.35
CA GLU A 140 -2.52 14.85 3.18
C GLU A 140 -3.79 15.71 3.02
N PHE A 141 -4.96 15.15 3.35
CA PHE A 141 -6.23 15.88 3.34
C PHE A 141 -6.41 16.76 4.58
N VAL A 142 -5.97 16.28 5.76
CA VAL A 142 -5.98 17.06 7.01
C VAL A 142 -5.16 18.35 6.87
N ASP A 143 -4.01 18.28 6.21
CA ASP A 143 -3.14 19.45 6.02
C ASP A 143 -3.70 20.47 5.01
N SER A 144 -4.72 20.12 4.22
CA SER A 144 -5.42 21.03 3.30
C SER A 144 -6.49 21.90 3.97
N GLY A 145 -7.00 21.47 5.13
CA GLY A 145 -8.07 22.14 5.86
C GLY A 145 -7.59 22.84 7.14
N THR A 146 -8.55 23.30 7.94
CA THR A 146 -8.27 23.92 9.23
C THR A 146 -8.24 22.87 10.34
N LYS A 147 -7.13 22.78 11.07
CA LYS A 147 -6.97 21.84 12.19
C LYS A 147 -7.75 22.32 13.41
N LEU A 148 -8.60 21.46 13.97
CA LEU A 148 -9.48 21.77 15.10
C LEU A 148 -9.13 20.97 16.37
N SER A 149 -8.77 19.69 16.21
CA SER A 149 -8.51 18.77 17.34
C SER A 149 -9.61 18.80 18.42
N ALA A 150 -10.87 18.88 17.99
CA ALA A 150 -12.02 19.09 18.85
C ALA A 150 -12.76 17.77 19.15
N ASP A 151 -13.46 17.73 20.29
CA ASP A 151 -14.34 16.61 20.61
C ASP A 151 -15.58 16.62 19.72
N ILE A 152 -16.10 15.42 19.40
CA ILE A 152 -17.28 15.27 18.55
C ILE A 152 -18.53 15.67 19.34
N SER A 153 -19.24 16.69 18.85
CA SER A 153 -20.56 17.09 19.37
C SER A 153 -21.48 17.49 18.24
N SER A 154 -22.79 17.28 18.41
CA SER A 154 -23.79 17.63 17.40
C SER A 154 -23.80 19.14 17.12
N SER A 155 -23.67 19.96 18.15
CA SER A 155 -23.63 21.42 18.05
C SER A 155 -22.43 21.92 17.26
N LEU A 156 -21.23 21.36 17.49
CA LEU A 156 -20.04 21.72 16.73
C LEU A 156 -20.20 21.38 15.25
N ILE A 157 -20.69 20.18 14.96
CA ILE A 157 -20.90 19.72 13.60
C ILE A 157 -21.92 20.61 12.86
N VAL A 158 -23.05 20.91 13.49
CA VAL A 158 -24.07 21.82 12.92
C VAL A 158 -23.49 23.23 12.70
N THR A 159 -22.57 23.67 13.55
CA THR A 159 -21.90 24.97 13.44
C THR A 159 -20.92 24.98 12.27
N ILE A 160 -20.13 23.91 12.09
CA ILE A 160 -19.19 23.78 10.96
C ILE A 160 -19.96 23.83 9.64
N PHE A 161 -21.05 23.06 9.50
CA PHE A 161 -21.92 23.09 8.31
C PHE A 161 -23.02 24.18 8.39
N GLY A 162 -22.78 25.21 9.19
CA GLY A 162 -23.59 26.41 9.23
C GLY A 162 -23.57 27.18 7.90
N HIS A 163 -24.50 28.12 7.73
CA HIS A 163 -24.48 29.01 6.57
C HIS A 163 -23.36 30.04 6.74
N ASP A 164 -22.66 30.37 5.66
CA ASP A 164 -21.62 31.41 5.62
C ASP A 164 -20.47 31.21 6.62
N THR A 165 -20.23 29.98 7.08
CA THR A 165 -19.06 29.71 7.94
C THR A 165 -17.84 29.40 7.07
N PRO A 166 -16.63 29.89 7.39
CA PRO A 166 -15.44 29.59 6.58
C PRO A 166 -15.08 28.09 6.48
N LEU A 167 -15.66 27.25 7.34
CA LEU A 167 -15.35 25.81 7.43
C LEU A 167 -16.38 24.90 6.75
N HIS A 168 -17.49 25.44 6.26
CA HIS A 168 -18.56 24.63 5.66
C HIS A 168 -18.17 24.02 4.32
N ASP A 169 -17.24 24.65 3.60
CA ASP A 169 -16.79 24.20 2.29
C ASP A 169 -15.73 23.11 2.43
N GLY A 170 -16.18 21.87 2.25
CA GLY A 170 -15.31 20.69 2.20
C GLY A 170 -15.66 19.62 3.24
N ALA A 171 -14.72 18.71 3.44
CA ALA A 171 -14.89 17.57 4.33
C ALA A 171 -14.43 17.88 5.75
N VAL A 172 -15.16 17.32 6.72
CA VAL A 172 -14.72 17.21 8.12
C VAL A 172 -14.10 15.84 8.33
N ILE A 173 -12.85 15.81 8.77
CA ILE A 173 -12.11 14.57 9.00
C ILE A 173 -12.15 14.21 10.49
N VAL A 174 -12.74 13.04 10.77
CA VAL A 174 -12.82 12.44 12.09
C VAL A 174 -11.79 11.32 12.22
N SER A 175 -11.02 11.32 13.30
CA SER A 175 -10.09 10.24 13.61
C SER A 175 -10.27 9.81 15.06
N GLY A 176 -10.69 8.56 15.25
CA GLY A 176 -11.01 8.05 16.57
C GLY A 176 -12.28 8.69 17.14
N ASP A 177 -12.12 9.49 18.20
CA ASP A 177 -13.19 10.19 18.92
C ASP A 177 -13.13 11.72 18.78
N LYS A 178 -12.29 12.23 17.87
CA LYS A 178 -12.08 13.67 17.65
C LYS A 178 -12.25 14.07 16.19
N ILE A 179 -12.75 15.29 16.02
CA ILE A 179 -12.68 16.05 14.76
C ILE A 179 -11.27 16.61 14.63
N VAL A 180 -10.51 16.10 13.68
CA VAL A 180 -9.11 16.51 13.47
C VAL A 180 -9.03 17.80 12.67
N ALA A 181 -9.81 17.90 11.60
CA ALA A 181 -9.85 19.07 10.73
C ALA A 181 -11.22 19.25 10.04
N ALA A 182 -11.49 20.47 9.58
CA ALA A 182 -12.68 20.86 8.81
C ALA A 182 -12.28 21.69 7.59
N GLY A 183 -13.16 21.74 6.58
CA GLY A 183 -12.89 22.40 5.31
C GLY A 183 -11.77 21.73 4.51
N CYS A 184 -11.62 20.41 4.61
CA CYS A 184 -10.59 19.66 3.89
C CYS A 184 -11.02 19.40 2.45
N PHE A 185 -10.10 19.52 1.51
CA PHE A 185 -10.30 19.13 0.11
C PHE A 185 -9.95 17.64 -0.04
N LEU A 186 -10.84 16.85 -0.66
CA LEU A 186 -10.68 15.41 -0.89
C LEU A 186 -10.23 15.10 -2.32
#